data_AF-A0A8F4J9T3-F1
#
_entry.id   AF-A0A8F4J9T3-F1
#
_cell.length_a   1.000
_cell.length_b   1.000
_cell.length_c   1.000
_cell.angle_alpha   90.00
_cell.angle_beta   90.00
_cell.angle_gamma   90.00
#
_symmetry.space_group_name_H-M   'P 1'
#
loop_
_entity.id
_entity.type
_entity.pdbx_description
1 polymer ?
#
loop_
_entity_poly.entity_id
_entity_poly.type
_entity_poly.pdbx_seq_one_letter_code
_entity_poly.pdbx_strand_id
1 'polypeptide(L)'
;MGRTLIERRLRDVSDRLKAVARDLAVAEEQLAHFADDADEARLRALVSETPGAEQAHREAQRHAEAMRRHRDELVAEVRQLEAAQDDLLDRLVAAGT
;
A
#
# COMPACT_ATOMS: atom_id res chain seq x y z
N MET A 1 -31.13 -7.43 -2.87
CA MET A 1 -30.90 -6.14 -2.18
C MET A 1 -31.58 -5.04 -2.99
N GLY A 2 -32.16 -4.02 -2.34
CA GLY A 2 -32.75 -2.90 -3.09
C GLY A 2 -31.67 -2.03 -3.74
N ARG A 3 -31.94 -1.49 -4.93
CA ARG A 3 -31.04 -0.62 -5.71
C ARG A 3 -30.36 0.47 -4.88
N THR A 4 -31.11 1.19 -4.05
CA THR A 4 -30.59 2.26 -3.17
C THR A 4 -29.53 1.77 -2.18
N LEU A 5 -29.63 0.52 -1.71
CA LEU A 5 -28.63 -0.06 -0.82
C LEU A 5 -27.33 -0.38 -1.57
N ILE A 6 -27.43 -0.84 -2.82
CA ILE A 6 -26.27 -1.11 -3.68
C ILE A 6 -25.54 0.20 -3.99
N GLU A 7 -26.26 1.24 -4.39
CA GLU A 7 -25.71 2.57 -4.67
C GLU A 7 -25.04 3.19 -3.42
N ARG A 8 -25.62 3.00 -2.23
CA ARG A 8 -24.98 3.43 -0.97
C ARG A 8 -23.66 2.68 -0.75
N ARG A 9 -23.64 1.37 -0.88
CA ARG A 9 -22.41 0.57 -0.71
C ARG A 9 -21.35 0.94 -1.74
N LEU A 10 -21.74 1.21 -2.99
CA LEU A 10 -20.81 1.69 -4.03
C LEU A 10 -20.14 3.00 -3.62
N ARG A 11 -20.88 3.95 -3.05
CA ARG A 11 -20.30 5.19 -2.51
C ARG A 11 -19.32 4.90 -1.38
N ASP A 12 -19.72 4.08 -0.41
CA ASP A 12 -18.88 3.72 0.73
C ASP A 12 -17.56 3.04 0.29
N VAL A 13 -17.63 2.09 -0.65
CA VAL A 13 -16.45 1.43 -1.23
C VAL A 13 -15.58 2.42 -2.02
N SER A 14 -16.20 3.30 -2.81
CA SER A 14 -15.46 4.29 -3.60
C SER A 14 -14.71 5.30 -2.72
N ASP A 15 -15.32 5.73 -1.62
CA ASP A 15 -14.70 6.68 -0.69
C ASP A 15 -13.55 6.01 0.07
N ARG A 16 -13.71 4.74 0.46
CA ARG A 16 -12.61 3.96 1.06
C ARG A 16 -11.48 3.73 0.05
N LEU A 17 -11.79 3.37 -1.19
CA LEU A 17 -10.79 3.16 -2.25
C LEU A 17 -9.95 4.43 -2.48
N LYS A 18 -10.59 5.61 -2.52
CA LYS A 18 -9.87 6.89 -2.63
C LYS A 18 -8.96 7.16 -1.43
N ALA A 19 -9.36 6.79 -0.22
CA ALA A 19 -8.54 6.97 0.97
C ALA A 19 -7.31 6.05 0.91
N VAL A 20 -7.52 4.75 0.71
CA VAL A 20 -6.44 3.75 0.65
C VAL A 20 -5.48 4.03 -0.51
N ALA A 21 -5.97 4.50 -1.66
CA ALA A 21 -5.11 4.89 -2.79
C ALA A 21 -4.20 6.08 -2.47
N ARG A 22 -4.67 7.04 -1.66
CA ARG A 22 -3.81 8.15 -1.19
C ARG A 22 -2.78 7.65 -0.20
N ASP A 23 -3.19 6.80 0.73
CA ASP A 23 -2.29 6.21 1.71
C ASP A 23 -1.21 5.35 1.02
N LEU A 24 -1.59 4.60 -0.02
CA LEU A 24 -0.66 3.84 -0.85
C LEU A 24 0.36 4.75 -1.53
N ALA A 25 -0.06 5.87 -2.12
CA ALA A 25 0.86 6.81 -2.76
C ALA A 25 1.88 7.37 -1.76
N VAL A 26 1.45 7.69 -0.53
CA VAL A 26 2.36 8.13 0.55
C VAL A 26 3.31 7.00 0.96
N ALA A 27 2.80 5.78 1.11
CA ALA A 27 3.63 4.63 1.48
C ALA A 27 4.67 4.29 0.40
N GLU A 28 4.35 4.48 -0.88
CA GLU A 28 5.28 4.31 -1.99
C GLU A 28 6.41 5.35 -1.96
N GLU A 29 6.09 6.62 -1.66
CA GLU A 29 7.09 7.68 -1.47
C GLU A 29 8.01 7.37 -0.27
N GLN A 30 7.43 6.98 0.86
CA GLN A 30 8.19 6.60 2.06
C GLN A 30 9.07 5.37 1.81
N LEU A 31 8.56 4.37 1.09
CA LEU A 31 9.34 3.18 0.72
C LEU A 31 10.54 3.56 -0.15
N ALA A 32 10.36 4.46 -1.12
CA ALA A 32 11.46 4.94 -1.95
C ALA A 32 12.55 5.59 -1.09
N HIS A 33 12.17 6.48 -0.17
CA HIS A 33 13.12 7.11 0.75
C HIS A 33 13.87 6.10 1.63
N PHE A 34 13.17 5.15 2.27
CA PHE A 34 13.84 4.16 3.11
C PHE A 34 14.71 3.17 2.31
N ALA A 35 14.34 2.88 1.06
CA ALA A 35 15.16 2.05 0.18
C ALA A 35 16.48 2.76 -0.17
N ASP A 36 16.42 4.05 -0.51
CA ASP A 36 17.59 4.87 -0.78
C ASP A 36 18.52 4.96 0.44
N ASP A 37 17.95 5.19 1.64
CA ASP A 37 18.70 5.22 2.90
C ASP A 37 19.38 3.87 3.20
N ALA A 38 18.68 2.76 2.96
CA ALA A 38 19.23 1.41 3.15
C ALA A 38 20.38 1.12 2.18
N ASP A 39 20.28 1.59 0.94
CA ASP A 39 21.33 1.48 -0.07
C ASP A 39 22.55 2.35 0.24
N GLU A 40 22.35 3.59 0.71
CA GLU A 40 23.47 4.43 1.18
C GLU A 40 24.19 3.76 2.35
N ALA A 41 23.43 3.28 3.35
CA ALA A 41 24.00 2.58 4.50
C ALA A 41 24.75 1.32 4.09
N ARG A 42 24.26 0.58 3.08
CA ARG A 42 24.94 -0.58 2.49
C ARG A 42 26.29 -0.20 1.91
N LEU A 43 26.34 0.87 1.10
CA LEU A 43 27.58 1.36 0.53
C LEU A 43 28.59 1.78 1.63
N ARG A 44 28.12 2.49 2.66
CA ARG A 44 28.97 2.90 3.79
C ARG A 44 29.52 1.70 4.57
N ALA A 45 28.70 0.68 4.81
CA ALA A 45 29.12 -0.55 5.46
C ALA A 45 30.22 -1.28 4.68
N LEU A 46 30.07 -1.38 3.36
CA LEU A 46 31.07 -2.00 2.48
C LEU A 46 32.39 -1.22 2.42
N VAL A 47 32.34 0.11 2.47
CA VAL A 47 33.53 0.95 2.38
C VAL A 47 34.28 1.03 3.71
N SER A 48 33.54 1.07 4.83
CA SER A 48 34.13 1.33 6.14
C SER A 48 34.52 0.06 6.87
N GLU A 49 33.91 -1.09 6.54
CA GLU A 49 34.14 -2.40 7.17
C GLU A 49 34.07 -2.36 8.71
N THR A 50 33.28 -1.43 9.26
CA THR A 50 33.12 -1.27 10.70
C THR A 50 31.84 -1.95 11.20
N PRO A 51 31.87 -2.54 12.41
CA PRO A 51 30.65 -3.10 13.02
C PRO A 51 29.51 -2.08 13.15
N GLY A 52 29.83 -0.80 13.40
CA GLY A 52 28.83 0.25 13.49
C GLY A 52 28.12 0.54 12.16
N ALA A 53 28.86 0.54 11.05
CA ALA A 53 28.27 0.74 9.73
C ALA A 53 27.42 -0.47 9.29
N GLU A 54 27.82 -1.69 9.62
CA GLU A 54 26.96 -2.87 9.42
C GLU A 54 25.66 -2.79 10.21
N GLN A 55 25.71 -2.37 11.47
CA GLN A 55 24.52 -2.24 12.29
C GLN A 55 23.54 -1.21 11.70
N ALA A 56 24.04 -0.04 11.29
CA ALA A 56 23.24 1.00 10.65
C ALA A 56 22.58 0.50 9.36
N HIS A 57 23.32 -0.24 8.52
CA HIS A 57 22.74 -0.87 7.32
C HIS A 57 21.61 -1.84 7.66
N ARG A 58 21.80 -2.72 8.65
CA ARG A 58 20.75 -3.66 9.08
C ARG A 58 19.52 -2.93 9.63
N GLU A 59 19.69 -1.82 10.33
CA GLU A 59 18.60 -0.98 10.82
C GLU A 59 17.81 -0.35 9.68
N ALA A 60 18.49 0.33 8.75
CA ALA A 60 17.86 0.94 7.59
C ALA A 60 17.13 -0.11 6.72
N GLN A 61 17.74 -1.28 6.51
CA GLN A 61 17.11 -2.38 5.78
C GLN A 61 15.81 -2.86 6.46
N ARG A 62 15.78 -2.99 7.80
CA ARG A 62 14.56 -3.37 8.52
C ARG A 62 13.45 -2.35 8.34
N HIS A 63 13.77 -1.06 8.31
CA HIS A 63 12.80 0.00 8.04
C HIS A 63 12.22 -0.10 6.63
N ALA A 64 13.08 -0.27 5.61
CA ALA A 64 12.64 -0.46 4.23
C ALA A 64 11.75 -1.71 4.07
N GLU A 65 12.11 -2.82 4.72
CA GLU A 65 11.30 -4.05 4.71
C GLU A 65 9.95 -3.89 5.40
N ALA A 66 9.90 -3.19 6.54
CA ALA A 66 8.65 -2.89 7.22
C ALA A 66 7.72 -2.03 6.34
N MET A 67 8.28 -1.02 5.66
CA MET A 67 7.51 -0.17 4.77
C MET A 67 7.03 -0.90 3.51
N ARG A 68 7.84 -1.82 2.99
CA ARG A 68 7.44 -2.69 1.87
C ARG A 68 6.23 -3.54 2.23
N ARG A 69 6.23 -4.16 3.43
CA ARG A 69 5.09 -4.94 3.92
C ARG A 69 3.83 -4.08 4.04
N HIS A 70 3.95 -2.88 4.60
CA HIS A 70 2.82 -1.95 4.70
C HIS A 70 2.26 -1.55 3.33
N ARG A 71 3.14 -1.22 2.37
CA ARG A 71 2.74 -0.95 0.98
C ARG A 71 2.01 -2.14 0.37
N ASP A 72 2.51 -3.35 0.56
CA ASP A 72 1.91 -4.57 0.02
C ASP A 72 0.51 -4.85 0.62
N GLU A 73 0.31 -4.55 1.91
CA GLU A 73 -1.00 -4.59 2.57
C GLU A 73 -1.99 -3.60 1.95
N LEU A 74 -1.58 -2.35 1.71
CA LEU A 74 -2.42 -1.34 1.06
C LEU A 74 -2.78 -1.74 -0.38
N VAL A 75 -1.83 -2.28 -1.16
CA VAL A 75 -2.10 -2.81 -2.50
C VAL A 75 -3.12 -3.94 -2.46
N ALA A 76 -3.01 -4.84 -1.48
CA ALA A 76 -3.98 -5.92 -1.31
C ALA A 76 -5.38 -5.38 -0.97
N GLU A 77 -5.47 -4.36 -0.11
CA GLU A 77 -6.74 -3.71 0.22
C GLU A 77 -7.38 -3.00 -0.98
N VAL A 78 -6.59 -2.27 -1.78
CA VAL A 78 -7.06 -1.65 -3.05
C VAL A 78 -7.70 -2.71 -3.94
N ARG A 79 -7.01 -3.83 -4.19
CA ARG A 79 -7.52 -4.91 -5.05
C ARG A 79 -8.82 -5.53 -4.52
N GLN A 80 -8.94 -5.68 -3.20
CA GLN A 80 -10.16 -6.19 -2.59
C GLN A 80 -11.33 -5.20 -2.75
N LEU A 81 -11.08 -3.90 -2.62
CA LEU A 81 -12.10 -2.86 -2.79
C LEU A 81 -12.53 -2.72 -4.25
N GLU A 82 -11.60 -2.82 -5.20
CA GLU A 82 -11.89 -2.85 -6.64
C GLU A 82 -12.79 -4.05 -6.99
N ALA A 83 -12.42 -5.26 -6.53
CA ALA A 83 -13.24 -6.45 -6.76
C ALA A 83 -14.64 -6.34 -6.11
N ALA A 84 -14.73 -5.71 -4.93
CA ALA A 84 -16.02 -5.46 -4.28
C ALA A 84 -16.86 -4.41 -5.03
N GLN A 85 -16.22 -3.39 -5.62
CA GLN A 85 -16.89 -2.40 -6.46
C GLN A 85 -17.46 -3.07 -7.72
N ASP A 86 -16.67 -3.90 -8.40
CA ASP A 86 -17.11 -4.63 -9.60
C ASP A 86 -18.32 -5.53 -9.31
N ASP A 87 -18.29 -6.34 -8.25
CA ASP A 87 -19.44 -7.17 -7.84
C ASP A 87 -20.70 -6.33 -7.55
N LEU A 88 -20.54 -5.15 -6.93
CA LEU A 88 -21.67 -4.26 -6.67
C LEU A 88 -22.22 -3.62 -7.96
N LEU A 89 -21.34 -3.29 -8.92
CA LEU A 89 -21.74 -2.76 -10.23
C LEU A 89 -22.50 -3.82 -11.04
N ASP A 90 -22.02 -5.06 -11.07
CA ASP A 90 -22.70 -6.18 -11.73
C ASP A 90 -24.12 -6.39 -11.16
N ARG A 91 -24.25 -6.37 -9.83
CA ARG A 91 -25.55 -6.47 -9.15
C ARG A 91 -26.46 -5.27 -9.44
N LEU A 92 -25.90 -4.07 -9.56
CA LEU A 92 -26.68 -2.87 -9.90
C LEU A 92 -27.27 -2.98 -11.30
N VAL A 93 -26.47 -3.46 -12.27
CA VAL A 93 -26.91 -3.72 -13.65
C VAL A 93 -28.02 -4.79 -13.66
N ALA A 94 -27.81 -5.91 -12.97
CA ALA A 94 -28.79 -6.99 -12.89
C ALA A 94 -30.10 -6.59 -12.20
N ALA A 95 -30.08 -5.62 -11.29
CA ALA A 95 -31.27 -5.10 -10.61
C ALA A 95 -32.03 -4.02 -11.44
N GLY A 96 -31.43 -3.54 -12.52
CA GLY A 96 -32.00 -2.52 -13.42
C GLY A 96 -32.69 -3.07 -14.66
N THR A 97 -32.54 -4.36 -14.95
CA THR A 97 -33.25 -5.14 -15.98
C THR A 97 -34.48 -5.83 -15.41
#